data_AF-A0A3M5U571-F1
#
_entry.id   AF-A0A3M5U571-F1
#
_cell.length_a   1.000
_cell.length_b   1.000
_cell.length_c   1.000
_cell.angle_alpha   90.00
_cell.angle_beta   90.00
_cell.angle_gamma   90.00
#
_symmetry.space_group_name_H-M   'P 1'
#
loop_
_entity.id
_entity.type
_entity.pdbx_description
1 polymer ?
#
loop_
_entity_poly.entity_id
_entity_poly.type
_entity_poly.pdbx_seq_one_letter_code
_entity_poly.pdbx_strand_id
1 'polypeptide(L)' 'MVDALVTNFHLPESTLLMLVSAFAGYPETMAAYAAAIEHGYRFFSYGDAMFITRNPAPTAPQESAPEDHA' A
#
# COMPACT_ATOMS: atom_id res chain seq x y z
N MET A 1 -2.13 -20.00 6.63
CA MET A 1 -1.99 -18.53 6.77
C MET A 1 -0.87 -18.05 5.87
N VAL A 2 -0.78 -16.74 5.62
CA VAL A 2 0.29 -16.11 4.81
C VAL A 2 1.15 -15.24 5.73
N ASP A 3 2.46 -15.45 5.72
CA ASP A 3 3.41 -14.74 6.57
C ASP A 3 4.21 -13.66 5.81
N ALA A 4 4.31 -13.80 4.48
CA ALA A 4 4.93 -12.83 3.61
C ALA A 4 4.25 -12.78 2.22
N LEU A 5 4.36 -11.65 1.55
CA LEU A 5 3.82 -11.39 0.21
C LEU A 5 4.93 -10.84 -0.70
N VAL A 6 5.02 -11.38 -1.92
CA VAL A 6 5.73 -10.75 -3.04
C VAL A 6 4.68 -10.30 -4.04
N THR A 7 4.68 -9.03 -4.40
CA THR A 7 3.67 -8.44 -5.30
C THR A 7 4.23 -7.22 -6.03
N ASN A 8 3.66 -6.85 -7.17
CA ASN A 8 3.96 -5.58 -7.83
C ASN A 8 3.42 -4.36 -7.04
N PHE A 9 3.85 -3.17 -7.45
CA PHE A 9 3.20 -1.91 -7.09
C PHE A 9 1.92 -1.70 -7.90
N HIS A 10 0.80 -1.58 -7.19
CA HIS A 10 -0.55 -1.44 -7.74
C HIS A 10 -1.01 0.02 -7.77
N LEU A 11 -1.95 0.35 -8.63
CA LEU A 11 -2.53 1.70 -8.69
C LEU A 11 -3.26 2.09 -7.39
N PRO A 12 -3.35 3.40 -7.09
CA PRO A 12 -4.28 3.95 -6.11
C PRO A 12 -5.71 3.42 -6.35
N GLU A 13 -6.47 3.25 -5.27
CA GLU A 13 -7.89 2.81 -5.29
C GLU A 13 -8.15 1.40 -5.88
N SER A 14 -7.11 0.59 -6.08
CA SER A 14 -7.28 -0.81 -6.50
C SER A 14 -7.59 -1.75 -5.34
N THR A 15 -8.33 -2.83 -5.59
CA THR A 15 -8.58 -3.88 -4.60
C THR A 15 -7.29 -4.58 -4.15
N LEU A 16 -6.28 -4.63 -5.02
CA LEU A 16 -4.95 -5.15 -4.68
C LEU A 16 -4.22 -4.24 -3.69
N LEU A 17 -4.35 -2.92 -3.85
CA LEU A 17 -3.83 -1.99 -2.85
C LEU A 17 -4.55 -2.15 -1.50
N MET A 18 -5.88 -2.39 -1.52
CA MET A 18 -6.63 -2.69 -0.29
C MET A 18 -6.11 -3.97 0.39
N LEU A 19 -5.83 -5.03 -0.37
CA LEU A 19 -5.27 -6.28 0.15
C LEU A 19 -3.89 -6.06 0.78
N VAL A 20 -3.01 -5.32 0.10
CA VAL A 20 -1.69 -4.98 0.62
C VAL A 20 -1.81 -4.15 1.90
N SER A 21 -2.71 -3.17 1.92
CA SER A 21 -2.97 -2.32 3.09
C SER A 21 -3.54 -3.12 4.27
N ALA A 22 -4.40 -4.10 4.02
CA ALA A 22 -4.90 -4.99 5.06
C ALA A 22 -3.82 -5.93 5.62
N PHE A 23 -2.78 -6.23 4.84
CA PHE A 23 -1.67 -7.12 5.24
C PHE A 23 -0.54 -6.37 5.97
N ALA A 24 -0.22 -5.15 5.53
CA ALA A 24 0.91 -4.35 6.04
C ALA A 24 0.50 -3.15 6.91
N GLY A 25 -0.72 -2.64 6.75
CA GLY A 25 -1.15 -1.34 7.24
C GLY A 25 -1.14 -0.29 6.12
N TYR A 26 -2.15 0.58 6.12
CA TYR A 26 -2.31 1.63 5.11
C TYR A 26 -1.20 2.70 5.19
N PRO A 27 -0.86 3.27 6.36
CA PRO A 27 0.23 4.25 6.46
C PRO A 27 1.57 3.70 5.98
N GLU A 28 1.90 2.47 6.36
CA GLU A 28 3.13 1.79 5.97
C GLU A 28 3.16 1.53 4.46
N THR A 29 2.03 1.11 3.89
CA THR A 29 1.89 0.91 2.44
C THR A 29 2.10 2.23 1.70
N MET A 30 1.47 3.32 2.13
CA MET A 30 1.62 4.63 1.49
C MET A 30 3.04 5.19 1.63
N ALA A 31 3.70 4.98 2.77
CA ALA A 31 5.10 5.37 2.96
C ALA A 31 6.04 4.61 2.00
N ALA A 32 5.83 3.30 1.81
CA ALA A 32 6.60 2.51 0.85
C ALA A 32 6.37 2.97 -0.59
N TYR A 33 5.15 3.37 -0.94
CA TYR A 33 4.83 3.94 -2.25
C TYR A 33 5.53 5.29 -2.48
N ALA A 34 5.50 6.18 -1.49
CA ALA A 34 6.19 7.47 -1.57
C ALA A 34 7.70 7.28 -1.79
N ALA A 35 8.32 6.36 -1.03
CA ALA A 35 9.73 6.01 -1.20
C ALA A 35 10.01 5.43 -2.59
N ALA A 36 9.15 4.54 -3.10
CA ALA A 36 9.31 3.95 -4.43
C ALA A 36 9.23 5.01 -5.54
N ILE A 37 8.34 5.98 -5.42
CA ILE A 37 8.24 7.13 -6.35
C ILE A 37 9.51 7.98 -6.30
N GLU A 38 9.98 8.33 -5.11
CA GLU A 38 11.21 9.12 -4.92
C GLU A 38 12.43 8.45 -5.56
N HIS A 39 12.50 7.11 -5.49
CA HIS A 39 13.60 6.32 -6.05
C HIS A 39 13.38 5.89 -7.51
N GLY A 40 12.29 6.33 -8.16
CA GLY A 40 12.03 6.07 -9.58
C GLY A 40 11.70 4.61 -9.91
N TYR A 41 11.05 3.89 -9.00
CA TYR A 41 10.58 2.53 -9.24
C TYR A 41 9.51 2.52 -10.34
N ARG A 42 9.47 1.43 -11.10
CA ARG A 42 8.48 1.19 -12.15
C ARG A 42 7.26 0.52 -11.55
N PHE A 43 6.08 1.05 -11.83
CA PHE A 43 4.81 0.54 -11.31
C PHE A 43 4.15 -0.41 -12.34
N PHE A 44 3.01 -1.02 -11.97
CA PHE A 44 2.21 -1.94 -12.81
C PHE A 44 2.80 -3.34 -12.99
N SER A 45 2.14 -4.13 -13.85
CA SER A 45 2.33 -5.58 -14.03
C SER A 45 3.75 -6.01 -14.41
N TYR A 46 4.50 -5.16 -15.11
CA TYR A 46 5.88 -5.42 -15.53
C TYR A 46 6.90 -4.50 -14.84
N GLY A 47 6.44 -3.77 -13.83
CA GLY A 47 7.28 -2.93 -13.00
C GLY A 47 8.07 -3.74 -11.98
N ASP A 48 8.55 -3.03 -10.99
CA ASP A 48 9.28 -3.60 -9.86
C ASP A 48 8.31 -4.23 -8.85
N ALA A 49 8.87 -4.89 -7.85
CA ALA A 49 8.12 -5.64 -6.85
C ALA A 49 8.40 -5.15 -5.44
N MET A 50 7.46 -5.46 -4.56
CA MET A 50 7.51 -5.29 -3.12
C MET A 50 7.67 -6.67 -2.46
N PHE A 51 8.46 -6.72 -1.39
CA PHE A 51 8.48 -7.83 -0.44
C PHE A 51 7.94 -7.34 0.89
N ILE A 52 6.93 -8.02 1.43
CA ILE A 52 6.18 -7.56 2.59
C ILE A 52 6.06 -8.70 3.59
N THR A 53 6.40 -8.46 4.85
CA THR A 53 6.12 -9.38 5.95
C THR A 53 4.85 -8.96 6.67
N ARG A 54 4.10 -9.94 7.19
CA ARG A 54 2.82 -9.68 7.86
C ARG A 54 2.97 -8.70 9.02
N ASN A 55 2.16 -7.63 9.02
CA ASN A 55 1.98 -6.77 10.20
C ASN A 55 0.92 -7.42 11.12
N PRO A 56 1.23 -7.71 12.40
CA PRO A 56 0.24 -8.28 13.32
C PRO A 56 -0.87 -7.30 13.73
N ALA A 57 -0.69 -5.99 13.51
CA ALA A 57 -1.64 -4.94 13.83
C ALA A 57 -1.72 -3.88 12.70
N PRO A 58 -2.25 -4.23 11.52
CA PRO A 58 -2.36 -3.30 10.40
C PRO A 58 -3.38 -2.18 10.70
N THR A 59 -3.01 -0.94 10.42
CA THR A 59 -3.89 0.22 10.63
C THR A 59 -4.63 0.56 9.33
N ALA A 60 -5.94 0.82 9.43
CA ALA A 60 -6.77 1.27 8.32
C ALA A 60 -6.45 2.73 7.93
N PRO A 61 -6.88 3.20 6.74
CA PRO A 61 -6.85 4.63 6.42
C PRO A 61 -7.59 5.43 7.50
N GLN A 62 -7.02 6.55 7.93
CA GLN A 62 -7.73 7.51 8.77
C GLN A 62 -8.65 8.30 7.85
N GLU A 63 -9.96 8.32 8.12
CA GLU A 63 -10.86 9.27 7.46
C GLU A 63 -10.34 10.67 7.73
N SER A 64 -9.95 11.40 6.68
CA SER A 64 -9.90 12.84 6.77
C SER A 64 -11.29 13.32 7.17
N ALA A 65 -11.36 14.20 8.18
CA ALA A 65 -12.60 14.85 8.60
C ALA A 65 -13.42 15.27 7.37
N PRO A 66 -14.76 15.21 7.42
CA PRO A 66 -15.59 15.58 6.27
C PRO A 66 -15.12 16.94 5.78
N GLU A 67 -14.69 17.00 4.52
CA GLU A 67 -14.42 18.27 3.87
C GLU A 67 -15.74 19.03 3.93
N ASP A 68 -15.74 20.10 4.73
CA ASP A 68 -16.88 20.99 4.90
C ASP A 68 -17.12 21.61 3.51
N HIS A 69 -17.97 20.95 2.71
CA HIS A 69 -18.49 21.49 1.46
C HIS A 69 -19.45 22.64 1.80
N ALA A 70 -18.86 23.75 2.25
CA ALA A 70 -19.49 25.05 2.38
C ALA A 70 -19.54 25.77 1.03
#